data_AF-A0A1I1WMU8-F1
#
_entry.id   AF-A0A1I1WMU8-F1
#
_cell.length_a   1.000
_cell.length_b   1.000
_cell.length_c   1.000
_cell.angle_alpha   90.00
_cell.angle_beta   90.00
_cell.angle_gamma   90.00
#
_symmetry.space_group_name_H-M   'P 1'
#
loop_
_entity.id
_entity.type
_entity.pdbx_description
1 polymer ?
#
loop_
_entity_poly.entity_id
_entity_poly.type
_entity_poly.pdbx_seq_one_letter_code
_entity_poly.pdbx_strand_id
1 'polypeptide(L)' 'MPGIVLTVAQAAELLPLASQQLGRIQHQQDAANEKGIPENWGVDEWQEIVEALQGPIVHGVVYVA' A
#
# COMPACT_ATOMS: atom_id res chain seq x y z
N MET A 1 -11.39 -7.42 -11.33
CA MET A 1 -10.46 -8.19 -10.48
C MET A 1 -11.21 -8.60 -9.22
N PRO A 2 -11.01 -9.82 -8.67
CA PRO A 2 -11.65 -10.17 -7.40
C PRO A 2 -11.00 -9.32 -6.29
N GLY A 3 -11.70 -8.28 -5.84
CA GLY A 3 -11.24 -7.41 -4.75
C GLY A 3 -11.32 -8.14 -3.41
N ILE A 4 -10.38 -7.83 -2.52
CA ILE A 4 -10.40 -8.33 -1.14
C ILE A 4 -11.30 -7.40 -0.33
N VAL A 5 -12.29 -7.98 0.36
CA VAL A 5 -13.15 -7.25 1.29
C VAL A 5 -12.59 -7.43 2.69
N LEU A 6 -12.16 -6.33 3.30
CA LEU A 6 -11.66 -6.30 4.67
C LEU A 6 -12.70 -5.67 5.58
N THR A 7 -12.82 -6.13 6.82
CA THR A 7 -13.50 -5.36 7.86
C THR A 7 -12.69 -4.10 8.22
N VAL A 8 -13.33 -3.11 8.83
CA VAL A 8 -12.62 -1.92 9.35
C VAL A 8 -11.48 -2.29 10.30
N ALA A 9 -11.68 -3.28 11.17
CA ALA A 9 -10.65 -3.74 12.10
C ALA A 9 -9.43 -4.32 11.36
N GLN A 10 -9.66 -5.18 10.36
CA GLN A 10 -8.58 -5.75 9.55
C GLN A 10 -7.84 -4.66 8.76
N ALA A 11 -8.56 -3.70 8.18
CA ALA A 11 -7.92 -2.59 7.48
C ALA A 11 -7.06 -1.73 8.43
N ALA A 12 -7.56 -1.45 9.64
CA ALA A 12 -6.82 -0.72 10.66
C ALA A 12 -5.57 -1.46 11.17
N GLU A 13 -5.61 -2.80 11.25
CA GLU A 13 -4.46 -3.63 11.62
C GLU A 13 -3.39 -3.68 10.51
N LEU A 14 -3.82 -3.72 9.24
CA LEU A 14 -2.92 -3.82 8.09
C LEU A 14 -2.32 -2.48 7.69
N LEU A 15 -3.03 -1.36 7.94
CA LEU A 15 -2.59 -0.03 7.52
C LEU A 15 -1.18 0.36 8.03
N PRO A 16 -0.83 0.17 9.32
CA PRO A 16 0.52 0.46 9.80
C PRO A 16 1.59 -0.39 9.11
N LEU A 17 1.30 -1.67 8.85
CA LEU A 17 2.23 -2.60 8.20
C LEU A 17 2.47 -2.21 6.74
N ALA A 18 1.40 -1.93 6.00
CA ALA A 18 1.46 -1.46 4.62
C ALA A 18 2.19 -0.11 4.51
N SER A 19 1.90 0.82 5.42
CA SER A 19 2.57 2.14 5.43
C SER A 19 4.06 2.02 5.74
N GLN A 20 4.45 1.14 6.67
CA GLN A 20 5.86 0.87 6.96
C GLN A 20 6.57 0.27 5.73
N GLN A 21 5.90 -0.65 5.04
CA GLN A 21 6.46 -1.28 3.84
C GLN A 21 6.62 -0.27 2.71
N LEU A 22 5.63 0.61 2.48
CA LEU A 22 5.71 1.71 1.52
C LEU A 22 6.92 2.62 1.82
N GLY A 23 7.14 2.98 3.07
CA GLY A 23 8.32 3.77 3.45
C GLY A 23 9.65 3.07 3.14
N ARG A 24 9.73 1.74 3.32
CA ARG A 24 10.93 0.96 3.02
C ARG A 24 11.22 0.89 1.53
N ILE A 25 10.21 0.58 0.73
CA ILE A 25 10.39 0.46 -0.73
C ILE A 25 10.63 1.83 -1.37
N GLN A 26 10.04 2.91 -0.84
CA GLN A 26 10.32 4.27 -1.32
C GLN A 26 11.79 4.59 -1.13
N HIS A 27 12.35 4.26 0.05
CA HIS A 27 13.76 4.46 0.31
C HIS A 27 14.66 3.65 -0.65
N GLN A 28 14.28 2.41 -1.00
CA GLN A 28 15.02 1.62 -2.00
C GLN A 28 14.90 2.22 -3.41
N GLN A 29 13.71 2.66 -3.79
CA GLN A 29 13.47 3.30 -5.08
C GLN A 29 14.27 4.59 -5.21
N ASP A 30 14.30 5.43 -4.18
CA ASP A 30 15.07 6.67 -4.15
C ASP A 30 16.58 6.36 -4.30
N ALA A 31 17.08 5.37 -3.57
CA ALA A 31 18.48 4.95 -3.68
C ALA A 31 18.84 4.36 -5.05
N ALA A 32 17.92 3.64 -5.70
CA ALA A 32 18.08 3.14 -7.06
C ALA A 32 18.09 4.29 -8.07
N ASN A 33 17.16 5.24 -7.93
CA ASN A 33 17.03 6.43 -8.78
C ASN A 33 18.29 7.31 -8.70
N GLU A 34 18.82 7.57 -7.50
CA GLU A 34 20.07 8.33 -7.29
C GLU A 34 21.27 7.69 -8.00
N LYS A 35 21.28 6.36 -8.12
CA LYS A 35 22.34 5.60 -8.79
C LYS A 35 22.07 5.38 -10.27
N GLY A 36 20.94 5.85 -10.80
CA GLY A 36 20.52 5.60 -12.18
C GLY A 36 20.23 4.12 -12.48
N ILE A 37 19.87 3.33 -11.47
CA ILE A 37 19.55 1.91 -11.61
C ILE A 37 18.07 1.81 -12.02
N PRO A 38 17.73 1.16 -13.16
CA PRO A 38 16.35 1.02 -13.63
C PRO A 38 15.63 -0.13 -12.91
N GLU A 39 15.56 -0.06 -11.58
CA GLU A 39 14.76 -0.97 -10.76
C GLU A 39 13.40 -0.35 -10.45
N ASN A 40 12.35 -1.19 -10.47
CA ASN A 40 11.03 -0.84 -9.96
C ASN A 40 10.79 -1.65 -8.68
N TRP A 41 10.74 -0.97 -7.54
CA TRP A 41 10.49 -1.56 -6.22
C TRP A 41 9.00 -1.65 -5.87
N GLY A 42 8.13 -1.28 -6.80
CA GLY A 42 6.67 -1.38 -6.68
C GLY A 42 6.06 -0.30 -5.80
N VAL A 43 6.61 0.91 -5.82
CA VAL A 43 6.16 2.04 -4.97
C VAL A 43 4.69 2.36 -5.24
N ASP A 44 4.31 2.43 -6.51
CA ASP A 44 2.95 2.79 -6.93
C ASP A 44 1.94 1.73 -6.44
N GLU A 45 2.24 0.45 -6.60
CA GLU A 45 1.36 -0.65 -6.16
C GLU A 45 1.15 -0.64 -4.64
N TRP A 46 2.18 -0.36 -3.86
CA TRP A 46 2.04 -0.26 -2.40
C TRP A 46 1.35 1.03 -1.97
N GLN A 47 1.49 2.11 -2.72
CA GLN A 47 0.72 3.33 -2.48
C GLN A 47 -0.78 3.07 -2.69
N GLU A 48 -1.15 2.37 -3.77
CA GLU A 48 -2.55 1.95 -4.01
C GLU A 48 -3.11 1.10 -2.87
N ILE A 49 -2.32 0.17 -2.31
CA ILE A 49 -2.73 -0.65 -1.16
C ILE A 49 -2.97 0.22 0.07
N VAL A 50 -2.08 1.17 0.38
CA VAL A 50 -2.24 2.06 1.54
C VAL A 50 -3.47 2.96 1.37
N GLU A 51 -3.69 3.51 0.19
CA GLU A 51 -4.86 4.33 -0.12
C GLU A 51 -6.15 3.51 -0.02
N ALA A 52 -6.15 2.27 -0.51
CA ALA A 52 -7.28 1.37 -0.39
C ALA A 52 -7.62 1.05 1.08
N LEU A 53 -6.60 0.81 1.92
CA LEU A 53 -6.78 0.57 3.37
C LEU A 53 -7.31 1.80 4.12
N GLN A 54 -7.02 3.01 3.64
CA GLN A 54 -7.57 4.28 4.16
C GLN A 54 -8.92 4.65 3.54
N GLY A 55 -9.36 3.90 2.52
CA GLY A 55 -10.51 4.21 1.69
C GLY A 55 -11.85 4.28 2.45
N PRO A 56 -12.89 4.83 1.81
CA PRO A 56 -14.18 5.03 2.44
C PRO A 56 -14.80 3.71 2.92
N ILE A 57 -15.21 3.70 4.19
CA ILE A 57 -15.89 2.57 4.80
C ILE A 57 -17.33 2.50 4.26
N VAL A 58 -17.66 1.42 3.57
CA VAL A 58 -19.02 1.18 3.07
C VAL A 58 -19.57 -0.06 3.77
N HIS A 59 -20.67 0.09 4.53
CA HIS A 59 -21.28 -1.00 5.31
C HIS A 59 -20.32 -1.71 6.31
N GLY A 60 -19.32 -1.00 6.85
CA GLY A 60 -18.37 -1.57 7.83
C GLY A 60 -17.25 -2.41 7.21
N VAL A 61 -17.06 -2.32 5.89
CA VAL A 61 -15.96 -2.96 5.16
C VAL A 61 -15.19 -1.95 4.30
N VAL A 62 -13.92 -2.28 4.05
CA VAL A 62 -12.97 -1.57 3.20
C VAL A 62 -12.69 -2.46 1.98
N TYR A 63 -12.74 -1.87 0.78
CA TYR A 63 -12.48 -2.56 -0.47
C TYR A 63 -11.03 -2.33 -0.90
N VAL A 64 -10.28 -3.42 -1.11
CA VAL A 64 -8.92 -3.38 -1.66
C VAL A 64 -8.95 -3.96 -3.08
N ALA A 65 -8.53 -3.14 -4.06
CA ALA A 65 -8.52 -3.47 -5.48
C ALA A 65 -7.24 -4.20 -5.89
#